data_AF-A0A423M5G6-F1
#
_entry.id   AF-A0A423M5G6-F1
#
_cell.length_a   1.000
_cell.length_b   1.000
_cell.length_c   1.000
_cell.angle_alpha   90.00
_cell.angle_beta   90.00
_cell.angle_gamma   90.00
#
_symmetry.space_group_name_H-M   'P 1'
#
loop_
_entity.id
_entity.type
_entity.pdbx_description
1 polymer ?
#
loop_
_entity_poly.entity_id
_entity_poly.type
_entity_poly.pdbx_seq_one_letter_code
_entity_poly.pdbx_strand_id
1 'polypeptide(L)'
;MIKLKTFFELIAGVFLAASLVPAHAQEACNPDSFTNRDLIICGQQTFEKVDAALNEQYKKALVSLAPAEKMQLKDVQKNWVRFKEGFCEEIYQGTFPGAEAPIDRLGCLVQTTNARLGELIALQTGLPLDGFYKAATAMAGQDREKGLATSMERLGGAAFDDPLWKQYADGHCEMVGRLFREDFAYCIVRMRFQLPMNR
;
A
#
# COMPACT_ATOMS: atom_id res chain seq x y z
N MET A 1 49.82 -48.87 42.47
CA MET A 1 48.73 -49.83 42.22
C MET A 1 48.07 -49.47 40.89
N ILE A 2 47.76 -50.36 39.92
CA ILE A 2 46.85 -51.54 39.96
C ILE A 2 45.41 -51.06 40.23
N LYS A 3 44.34 -51.29 39.43
CA LYS A 3 44.00 -51.97 38.14
C LYS A 3 42.58 -51.45 37.72
N LEU A 4 41.93 -51.68 36.55
CA LEU A 4 42.26 -52.08 35.16
C LEU A 4 40.92 -52.21 34.34
N LYS A 5 40.88 -51.82 33.04
CA LYS A 5 39.76 -52.01 32.07
C LYS A 5 38.47 -51.17 32.39
N THR A 6 37.48 -50.99 31.51
CA THR A 6 37.05 -51.71 30.27
C THR A 6 36.81 -50.82 29.03
N PHE A 7 36.84 -51.45 27.85
CA PHE A 7 36.27 -50.94 26.59
C PHE A 7 34.73 -50.94 26.63
N PHE A 8 34.11 -50.03 25.87
CA PHE A 8 32.84 -50.30 25.17
C PHE A 8 32.73 -49.36 23.96
N GLU A 9 32.48 -49.92 22.77
CA GLU A 9 32.04 -49.14 21.60
C GLU A 9 30.51 -48.98 21.64
N LEU A 10 29.95 -48.03 20.89
CA LEU A 10 28.72 -48.20 20.06
C LEU A 10 28.28 -46.88 19.40
N ILE A 11 28.10 -46.94 18.08
CA ILE A 11 27.16 -46.15 17.24
C ILE A 11 27.13 -44.63 17.43
N ALA A 12 27.81 -43.90 16.54
CA ALA A 12 27.52 -42.51 16.24
C ALA A 12 26.26 -42.38 15.36
N GLY A 13 25.08 -42.38 15.99
CA GLY A 13 23.78 -42.30 15.31
C GLY A 13 23.47 -40.88 14.80
N VAL A 14 23.82 -40.59 13.55
CA VAL A 14 23.47 -39.32 12.89
C VAL A 14 21.97 -39.30 12.53
N PHE A 15 21.15 -38.74 13.40
CA PHE A 15 19.74 -38.47 13.11
C PHE A 15 19.59 -37.31 12.12
N LEU A 16 19.42 -37.64 10.83
CA LEU A 16 18.94 -36.69 9.83
C LEU A 16 17.44 -36.40 10.06
N ALA A 17 17.15 -35.42 10.93
CA ALA A 17 15.79 -34.92 11.13
C ALA A 17 15.35 -34.09 9.91
N ALA A 18 14.82 -34.76 8.89
CA ALA A 18 14.26 -34.10 7.71
C ALA A 18 13.01 -33.30 8.07
N SER A 19 13.15 -31.99 8.23
CA SER A 19 12.06 -31.06 8.52
C SER A 19 11.13 -30.89 7.31
N LEU A 20 10.14 -31.78 7.20
CA LEU A 20 9.02 -31.64 6.28
C LEU A 20 8.18 -30.41 6.65
N VAL A 21 8.53 -29.25 6.09
CA VAL A 21 7.67 -28.06 6.12
C VAL A 21 6.41 -28.37 5.29
N PRO A 22 5.20 -28.28 5.84
CA PRO A 22 3.98 -28.53 5.09
C PRO A 22 3.80 -27.43 4.04
N ALA A 23 3.95 -27.79 2.76
CA ALA A 23 3.60 -26.92 1.65
C ALA A 23 2.07 -26.82 1.56
N HIS A 24 1.50 -25.82 2.22
CA HIS A 24 0.09 -25.47 2.03
C HIS A 24 -0.12 -25.04 0.58
N ALA A 25 -0.86 -25.83 -0.18
CA ALA A 25 -1.31 -25.46 -1.51
C ALA A 25 -2.36 -24.35 -1.37
N GLN A 26 -1.98 -23.12 -1.72
CA GLN A 26 -2.90 -21.98 -1.77
C GLN A 26 -3.99 -22.29 -2.81
N GLU A 27 -5.26 -22.13 -2.45
CA GLU A 27 -6.37 -22.36 -3.38
C GLU A 27 -6.25 -21.41 -4.58
N ALA A 28 -6.34 -21.94 -5.80
CA ALA A 28 -6.17 -21.13 -7.01
C ALA A 28 -7.37 -20.20 -7.22
N CYS A 29 -7.10 -18.92 -7.53
CA CYS A 29 -8.15 -17.99 -7.97
C CYS A 29 -8.82 -18.51 -9.25
N ASN A 30 -10.15 -18.60 -9.23
CA ASN A 30 -10.97 -18.83 -10.42
C ASN A 30 -11.59 -17.51 -10.89
N PRO A 31 -11.01 -16.83 -11.90
CA PRO A 31 -11.46 -15.50 -12.32
C PRO A 31 -12.82 -15.51 -13.04
N ASP A 32 -13.29 -16.68 -13.50
CA ASP A 32 -14.58 -16.85 -14.17
C ASP A 32 -15.73 -17.12 -13.17
N SER A 33 -15.46 -17.10 -11.87
CA SER A 33 -16.44 -17.36 -10.80
C SER A 33 -16.78 -16.10 -10.00
N PHE A 34 -18.08 -15.93 -9.74
CA PHE A 34 -18.64 -14.82 -8.96
C PHE A 34 -19.13 -15.26 -7.58
N THR A 35 -18.68 -16.42 -7.05
CA THR A 35 -18.98 -16.76 -5.64
C THR A 35 -18.12 -15.93 -4.70
N ASN A 36 -18.65 -15.55 -3.53
CA ASN A 36 -17.91 -14.79 -2.53
C ASN A 36 -16.59 -15.46 -2.14
N ARG A 37 -16.53 -16.80 -2.10
CA ARG A 37 -15.29 -17.54 -1.83
C ARG A 37 -14.23 -17.26 -2.89
N ASP A 38 -14.58 -17.41 -4.16
CA ASP A 38 -13.63 -17.22 -5.27
C ASP A 38 -13.21 -15.76 -5.38
N LEU A 39 -14.15 -14.82 -5.21
CA LEU A 39 -13.87 -13.38 -5.17
C LEU A 39 -12.92 -13.00 -4.01
N ILE A 40 -13.06 -13.60 -2.84
CA ILE A 40 -12.14 -13.40 -1.70
C ILE A 40 -10.74 -13.98 -2.02
N ILE A 41 -10.66 -15.19 -2.58
CA ILE A 41 -9.38 -15.82 -2.96
C ILE A 41 -8.65 -14.97 -4.04
N CYS A 42 -9.38 -14.55 -5.08
CA CYS A 42 -8.86 -13.69 -6.14
C CYS A 42 -8.47 -12.29 -5.63
N GLY A 43 -9.27 -11.70 -4.73
CA GLY A 43 -8.97 -10.42 -4.09
C GLY A 43 -7.72 -10.47 -3.22
N GLN A 44 -7.58 -11.52 -2.40
CA GLN A 44 -6.41 -11.77 -1.56
C GLN A 44 -5.14 -11.93 -2.40
N GLN A 45 -5.17 -12.78 -3.45
CA GLN A 45 -4.05 -12.95 -4.38
C GLN A 45 -3.73 -11.69 -5.20
N THR A 46 -4.69 -10.79 -5.38
CA THR A 46 -4.47 -9.49 -6.03
C THR A 46 -3.79 -8.53 -5.06
N PHE A 47 -4.27 -8.45 -3.82
CA PHE A 47 -3.65 -7.64 -2.77
C PHE A 47 -2.19 -8.05 -2.51
N GLU A 48 -1.90 -9.36 -2.38
CA GLU A 48 -0.54 -9.88 -2.19
C GLU A 48 0.44 -9.43 -3.29
N LYS A 49 0.00 -9.41 -4.56
CA LYS A 49 0.81 -8.95 -5.70
C LYS A 49 1.08 -7.44 -5.66
N VAL A 50 0.06 -6.66 -5.31
CA VAL A 50 0.17 -5.18 -5.25
C VAL A 50 0.99 -4.73 -4.03
N ASP A 51 0.83 -5.38 -2.87
CA ASP A 51 1.63 -5.10 -1.67
C ASP A 51 3.10 -5.53 -1.86
N ALA A 52 3.37 -6.64 -2.54
CA ALA A 52 4.73 -7.02 -2.93
C ALA A 52 5.38 -5.96 -3.86
N ALA A 53 4.65 -5.48 -4.88
CA ALA A 53 5.14 -4.43 -5.78
C ALA A 53 5.39 -3.11 -5.05
N LEU A 54 4.50 -2.70 -4.14
CA LEU A 54 4.69 -1.55 -3.27
C LEU A 54 5.91 -1.71 -2.35
N ASN A 55 6.13 -2.89 -1.76
CA ASN A 55 7.30 -3.14 -0.91
C ASN A 55 8.62 -3.14 -1.68
N GLU A 56 8.63 -3.58 -2.95
CA GLU A 56 9.79 -3.43 -3.83
C GLU A 56 10.04 -1.95 -4.18
N GLN A 57 8.98 -1.23 -4.57
CA GLN A 57 9.07 0.16 -4.96
C GLN A 57 9.45 1.09 -3.80
N TYR A 58 8.98 0.80 -2.58
CA TYR A 58 9.38 1.48 -1.35
C TYR A 58 10.89 1.32 -1.08
N LYS A 59 11.46 0.12 -1.28
CA LYS A 59 12.91 -0.11 -1.15
C LYS A 59 13.71 0.71 -2.18
N LYS A 60 13.25 0.76 -3.44
CA LYS A 60 13.85 1.60 -4.48
C LYS A 60 13.79 3.09 -4.13
N ALA A 61 12.64 3.57 -3.64
CA ALA A 61 12.42 4.97 -3.26
C ALA A 61 13.28 5.36 -2.05
N LEU A 62 13.43 4.45 -1.09
CA LEU A 62 14.39 4.62 -0.01
C LEU A 62 15.82 4.69 -0.52
N VAL A 63 16.23 3.96 -1.56
CA VAL A 63 17.63 4.05 -2.07
C VAL A 63 17.92 5.41 -2.70
N SER A 64 17.02 5.94 -3.54
CA SER A 64 17.21 7.16 -4.33
C SER A 64 17.23 8.47 -3.54
N LEU A 65 16.63 8.51 -2.35
CA LEU A 65 16.50 9.74 -1.55
C LEU A 65 17.76 10.11 -0.76
N ALA A 66 17.89 11.37 -0.35
CA ALA A 66 18.94 11.81 0.58
C ALA A 66 18.57 11.46 2.05
N PRO A 67 19.51 11.53 3.03
CA PRO A 67 19.30 10.97 4.37
C PRO A 67 18.12 11.53 5.17
N ALA A 68 17.74 12.81 4.99
CA ALA A 68 16.60 13.39 5.69
C ALA A 68 15.26 12.89 5.13
N GLU A 69 15.17 12.80 3.81
CA GLU A 69 14.00 12.32 3.07
C GLU A 69 13.86 10.81 3.22
N LYS A 70 14.98 10.07 3.37
CA LYS A 70 15.02 8.67 3.82
C LYS A 70 14.43 8.44 5.22
N MET A 71 14.42 9.45 6.08
CA MET A 71 13.74 9.38 7.38
C MET A 71 12.26 9.75 7.22
N GLN A 72 11.95 10.90 6.61
CA GLN A 72 10.57 11.33 6.36
C GLN A 72 9.75 10.26 5.62
N LEU A 73 10.30 9.63 4.57
CA LEU A 73 9.60 8.57 3.83
C LEU A 73 9.27 7.35 4.70
N LYS A 74 10.07 7.01 5.72
CA LYS A 74 9.76 5.91 6.66
C LYS A 74 8.58 6.25 7.54
N ASP A 75 8.53 7.47 8.07
CA ASP A 75 7.43 7.92 8.93
C ASP A 75 6.14 8.12 8.11
N VAL A 76 6.23 8.67 6.90
CA VAL A 76 5.10 8.75 5.95
C VAL A 76 4.60 7.34 5.57
N GLN A 77 5.49 6.37 5.31
CA GLN A 77 5.08 4.98 5.03
C GLN A 77 4.41 4.32 6.24
N LYS A 78 4.89 4.59 7.46
CA LYS A 78 4.31 4.10 8.72
C LYS A 78 2.93 4.69 8.98
N ASN A 79 2.73 5.98 8.69
CA ASN A 79 1.43 6.63 8.79
C ASN A 79 0.46 6.11 7.70
N TRP A 80 0.95 5.90 6.47
CA TRP A 80 0.18 5.26 5.40
C TRP A 80 -0.30 3.84 5.78
N VAL A 81 0.55 2.99 6.38
CA VAL A 81 0.13 1.65 6.83
C VAL A 81 -1.00 1.74 7.87
N ARG A 82 -0.88 2.67 8.83
CA ARG A 82 -1.92 2.91 9.85
C ARG A 82 -3.23 3.36 9.23
N PHE A 83 -3.18 4.34 8.33
CA PHE A 83 -4.35 4.81 7.58
C PHE A 83 -4.99 3.66 6.79
N LYS A 84 -4.21 2.93 5.98
CA LYS A 84 -4.70 1.81 5.16
C LYS A 84 -5.43 0.76 5.99
N GLU A 85 -4.81 0.25 7.05
CA GLU A 85 -5.44 -0.81 7.86
C GLU A 85 -6.65 -0.31 8.65
N GLY A 86 -6.63 0.92 9.16
CA GLY A 86 -7.77 1.52 9.86
C GLY A 86 -8.96 1.79 8.92
N PHE A 87 -8.72 2.54 7.85
CA PHE A 87 -9.76 2.91 6.88
C PHE A 87 -10.40 1.68 6.21
N CYS A 88 -9.61 0.69 5.79
CA CYS A 88 -10.17 -0.52 5.20
C CYS A 88 -10.88 -1.43 6.23
N GLU A 89 -10.55 -1.32 7.53
CA GLU A 89 -11.34 -1.95 8.58
C GLU A 89 -12.68 -1.24 8.79
N GLU A 90 -12.74 0.10 8.73
CA GLU A 90 -14.02 0.83 8.76
C GLU A 90 -14.93 0.47 7.58
N ILE A 91 -14.35 0.25 6.39
CA ILE A 91 -15.08 -0.29 5.23
C ILE A 91 -15.62 -1.70 5.52
N TYR A 92 -14.81 -2.60 6.10
CA TYR A 92 -15.27 -3.94 6.50
C TYR A 92 -16.45 -3.88 7.49
N GLN A 93 -16.31 -3.10 8.56
CA GLN A 93 -17.32 -2.96 9.62
C GLN A 93 -18.60 -2.27 9.09
N GLY A 94 -18.49 -1.42 8.06
CA GLY A 94 -19.64 -0.80 7.39
C GLY A 94 -20.51 -1.76 6.58
N THR A 95 -19.95 -2.85 6.06
CA THR A 95 -20.69 -3.89 5.31
C THR A 95 -21.05 -5.10 6.19
N PHE A 96 -20.31 -5.38 7.27
CA PHE A 96 -20.56 -6.51 8.16
C PHE A 96 -21.96 -6.45 8.81
N PRO A 97 -22.73 -7.55 8.91
CA PRO A 97 -22.37 -8.96 8.65
C PRO A 97 -22.62 -9.44 7.20
N GLY A 98 -22.71 -8.54 6.22
CA GLY A 98 -22.84 -8.90 4.80
C GLY A 98 -21.65 -9.72 4.29
N ALA A 99 -21.93 -10.72 3.46
CA ALA A 99 -20.91 -11.63 2.89
C ALA A 99 -19.92 -10.93 1.92
N GLU A 100 -20.21 -9.69 1.51
CA GLU A 100 -19.31 -8.84 0.73
C GLU A 100 -18.26 -8.11 1.58
N ALA A 101 -18.41 -8.03 2.91
CA ALA A 101 -17.49 -7.25 3.76
C ALA A 101 -16.00 -7.60 3.59
N PRO A 102 -15.58 -8.89 3.46
CA PRO A 102 -14.20 -9.22 3.17
C PRO A 102 -13.74 -8.77 1.76
N ILE A 103 -14.66 -8.73 0.80
CA ILE A 103 -14.41 -8.32 -0.60
C ILE A 103 -14.25 -6.79 -0.66
N ASP A 104 -15.10 -6.03 0.05
CA ASP A 104 -14.95 -4.58 0.19
C ASP A 104 -13.63 -4.21 0.89
N ARG A 105 -13.25 -4.93 1.96
CA ARG A 105 -11.96 -4.76 2.65
C ARG A 105 -10.79 -4.99 1.68
N LEU A 106 -10.83 -6.08 0.91
CA LEU A 106 -9.80 -6.39 -0.10
C LEU A 106 -9.76 -5.35 -1.23
N GLY A 107 -10.91 -4.89 -1.71
CA GLY A 107 -11.02 -3.82 -2.71
C GLY A 107 -10.43 -2.50 -2.22
N CYS A 108 -10.68 -2.13 -0.96
CA CYS A 108 -10.08 -0.97 -0.31
C CYS A 108 -8.55 -1.12 -0.17
N LEU A 109 -8.07 -2.29 0.27
CA LEU A 109 -6.64 -2.57 0.41
C LEU A 109 -5.92 -2.44 -0.94
N VAL A 110 -6.46 -3.05 -2.01
CA VAL A 110 -5.91 -2.99 -3.37
C VAL A 110 -5.87 -1.54 -3.89
N GLN A 111 -6.94 -0.76 -3.72
CA GLN A 111 -6.98 0.64 -4.16
C GLN A 111 -5.94 1.50 -3.41
N THR A 112 -5.94 1.45 -2.07
CA THR A 112 -5.03 2.23 -1.22
C THR A 112 -3.55 1.90 -1.48
N THR A 113 -3.26 0.65 -1.83
CA THR A 113 -1.91 0.17 -2.11
C THR A 113 -1.45 0.53 -3.53
N ASN A 114 -2.36 0.57 -4.51
CA ASN A 114 -2.05 1.10 -5.85
C ASN A 114 -1.83 2.62 -5.86
N ALA A 115 -2.65 3.39 -5.14
CA ALA A 115 -2.46 4.83 -4.97
C ALA A 115 -1.05 5.15 -4.41
N ARG A 116 -0.68 4.47 -3.32
CA ARG A 116 0.63 4.63 -2.69
C ARG A 116 1.78 4.09 -3.56
N LEU A 117 1.56 3.05 -4.37
CA LEU A 117 2.54 2.60 -5.36
C LEU A 117 2.81 3.71 -6.39
N GLY A 118 1.78 4.40 -6.86
CA GLY A 118 1.89 5.57 -7.74
C GLY A 118 2.73 6.70 -7.12
N GLU A 119 2.48 7.07 -5.86
CA GLU A 119 3.29 8.02 -5.12
C GLU A 119 4.77 7.59 -5.01
N LEU A 120 5.03 6.33 -4.67
CA LEU A 120 6.39 5.78 -4.54
C LEU A 120 7.14 5.69 -5.89
N ILE A 121 6.43 5.73 -7.02
CA ILE A 121 7.02 5.93 -8.35
C ILE A 121 7.28 7.42 -8.59
N ALA A 122 6.31 8.31 -8.32
CA ALA A 122 6.48 9.75 -8.47
C ALA A 122 7.69 10.30 -7.67
N LEU A 123 7.92 9.79 -6.46
CA LEU A 123 9.10 10.13 -5.63
C LEU A 123 10.46 9.73 -6.23
N GLN A 124 10.48 8.82 -7.22
CA GLN A 124 11.71 8.44 -7.95
C GLN A 124 11.84 9.13 -9.31
N THR A 125 10.71 9.37 -10.00
CA THR A 125 10.69 9.85 -11.39
C THR A 125 10.46 11.36 -11.51
N GLY A 126 9.91 12.00 -10.47
CA GLY A 126 9.38 13.37 -10.56
C GLY A 126 8.09 13.49 -11.38
N LEU A 127 7.44 12.36 -11.73
CA LEU A 127 6.25 12.31 -12.58
C LEU A 127 5.03 11.78 -11.79
N PRO A 128 4.01 12.61 -11.51
CA PRO A 128 2.73 12.14 -10.96
C PRO A 128 2.03 11.16 -11.92
N LEU A 129 1.72 9.96 -11.44
CA LEU A 129 1.11 8.89 -12.26
C LEU A 129 -0.39 8.67 -11.99
N ASP A 130 -0.97 9.40 -11.04
CA ASP A 130 -2.42 9.42 -10.73
C ASP A 130 -3.30 10.03 -11.84
N GLY A 131 -2.71 10.79 -12.77
CA GLY A 131 -3.43 11.47 -13.85
C GLY A 131 -4.25 12.69 -13.41
N PHE A 132 -4.25 13.06 -12.13
CA PHE A 132 -5.06 14.13 -11.54
C PHE A 132 -4.86 15.47 -12.27
N TYR A 133 -3.60 15.93 -12.40
CA TYR A 133 -3.27 17.17 -13.09
C TYR A 133 -3.71 17.18 -14.57
N LYS A 134 -3.71 16.01 -15.23
CA LYS A 134 -4.15 15.87 -16.62
C LYS A 134 -5.68 16.00 -16.73
N ALA A 135 -6.42 15.38 -15.81
CA ALA A 135 -7.87 15.54 -15.71
C ALA A 135 -8.25 16.99 -15.37
N ALA A 136 -7.58 17.61 -14.39
CA ALA A 136 -7.84 18.98 -13.98
C ALA A 136 -7.56 19.99 -15.12
N THR A 137 -6.46 19.81 -15.84
CA THR A 137 -6.13 20.65 -17.03
C THR A 137 -7.14 20.47 -18.17
N ALA A 138 -7.70 19.28 -18.35
CA ALA A 138 -8.75 19.04 -19.34
C ALA A 138 -10.09 19.69 -18.93
N MET A 139 -10.43 19.65 -17.64
CA MET A 139 -11.65 20.26 -17.09
C MET A 139 -11.59 21.80 -17.04
N ALA A 140 -10.39 22.40 -16.89
CA ALA A 140 -10.19 23.85 -16.84
C ALA A 140 -10.56 24.58 -18.15
N GLY A 141 -10.60 23.87 -19.29
CA GLY A 141 -11.01 24.45 -20.57
C GLY A 141 -10.05 25.51 -21.11
N GLN A 142 -10.60 26.68 -21.47
CA GLN A 142 -9.86 27.76 -22.13
C GLN A 142 -9.21 28.77 -21.16
N ASP A 143 -9.89 29.19 -20.08
CA ASP A 143 -9.28 29.97 -18.99
C ASP A 143 -8.53 29.01 -18.05
N ARG A 144 -7.37 28.55 -18.51
CA ARG A 144 -6.57 27.53 -17.82
C ARG A 144 -6.11 27.95 -16.43
N GLU A 145 -5.91 29.24 -16.18
CA GLU A 145 -5.35 29.70 -14.91
C GLU A 145 -6.43 29.81 -13.83
N LYS A 146 -7.60 30.38 -14.15
CA LYS A 146 -8.72 30.42 -13.19
C LYS A 146 -9.49 29.10 -13.11
N GLY A 147 -9.59 28.38 -14.23
CA GLY A 147 -10.32 27.11 -14.31
C GLY A 147 -9.61 25.95 -13.61
N LEU A 148 -8.28 25.98 -13.46
CA LEU A 148 -7.50 24.86 -12.93
C LEU A 148 -7.79 24.60 -11.44
N ALA A 149 -7.67 25.61 -10.56
CA ALA A 149 -7.92 25.43 -9.12
C ALA A 149 -9.34 24.91 -8.84
N THR A 150 -10.36 25.48 -9.52
CA THR A 150 -11.75 25.01 -9.44
C THR A 150 -11.91 23.56 -9.95
N SER A 151 -11.18 23.18 -10.99
CA SER A 151 -11.19 21.81 -11.52
C SER A 151 -10.50 20.81 -10.60
N MET A 152 -9.44 21.24 -9.91
CA MET A 152 -8.69 20.42 -8.95
C MET A 152 -9.55 20.11 -7.72
N GLU A 153 -10.15 21.11 -7.07
CA GLU A 153 -11.05 20.86 -5.94
C GLU A 153 -12.25 20.00 -6.33
N ARG A 154 -12.81 20.21 -7.53
CA ARG A 154 -13.90 19.37 -8.04
C ARG A 154 -13.48 17.91 -8.28
N LEU A 155 -12.22 17.64 -8.60
CA LEU A 155 -11.67 16.29 -8.73
C LEU A 155 -11.32 15.67 -7.38
N GLY A 156 -10.86 16.46 -6.40
CA GLY A 156 -10.54 15.99 -5.05
C GLY A 156 -11.75 15.62 -4.18
N GLY A 157 -12.98 15.59 -4.72
CA GLY A 157 -14.19 15.18 -4.01
C GLY A 157 -14.53 16.07 -2.80
N ALA A 158 -15.18 15.51 -1.79
CA ALA A 158 -15.36 16.20 -0.51
C ALA A 158 -14.02 16.40 0.25
N ALA A 159 -14.05 17.23 1.29
CA ALA A 159 -12.97 17.27 2.28
C ALA A 159 -13.02 15.99 3.13
N PHE A 160 -11.87 15.36 3.36
CA PHE A 160 -11.77 14.10 4.11
C PHE A 160 -11.07 14.35 5.45
N ASP A 161 -11.82 14.27 6.54
CA ASP A 161 -11.38 14.59 7.91
C ASP A 161 -11.04 13.30 8.69
N ASP A 162 -9.99 12.61 8.25
CA ASP A 162 -9.40 11.47 8.96
C ASP A 162 -8.00 11.82 9.51
N PRO A 163 -7.72 11.58 10.80
CA PRO A 163 -6.48 12.01 11.44
C PRO A 163 -5.25 11.16 11.07
N LEU A 164 -5.43 9.92 10.61
CA LEU A 164 -4.34 9.04 10.15
C LEU A 164 -3.96 9.37 8.71
N TRP A 165 -4.97 9.56 7.85
CA TRP A 165 -4.82 10.08 6.50
C TRP A 165 -4.14 11.43 6.52
N LYS A 166 -4.57 12.37 7.38
CA LYS A 166 -3.93 13.69 7.50
C LYS A 166 -2.44 13.58 7.87
N GLN A 167 -2.09 12.73 8.84
CA GLN A 167 -0.68 12.46 9.22
C GLN A 167 0.16 11.80 8.10
N TYR A 168 -0.48 11.13 7.14
CA TYR A 168 0.15 10.54 5.97
C TYR A 168 0.27 11.57 4.83
N ALA A 169 -0.81 12.28 4.52
CA ALA A 169 -0.92 13.24 3.45
C ALA A 169 -0.10 14.50 3.71
N ASP A 170 -0.18 15.10 4.90
CA ASP A 170 0.65 16.26 5.28
C ASP A 170 2.14 15.93 5.10
N GLY A 171 2.59 14.79 5.64
CA GLY A 171 3.99 14.37 5.56
C GLY A 171 4.45 13.97 4.16
N HIS A 172 3.56 13.47 3.28
CA HIS A 172 3.89 13.29 1.86
C HIS A 172 4.00 14.65 1.17
N CYS A 173 3.04 15.55 1.38
CA CYS A 173 2.98 16.86 0.73
C CYS A 173 4.12 17.81 1.14
N GLU A 174 4.57 17.77 2.39
CA GLU A 174 5.82 18.39 2.82
C GLU A 174 7.04 17.85 2.05
N MET A 175 7.09 16.55 1.79
CA MET A 175 8.22 15.90 1.13
C MET A 175 8.27 16.26 -0.37
N VAL A 176 7.14 16.18 -1.09
CA VAL A 176 7.09 16.56 -2.52
C VAL A 176 7.18 18.07 -2.72
N GLY A 177 6.71 18.88 -1.76
CA GLY A 177 6.93 20.33 -1.76
C GLY A 177 8.42 20.69 -1.67
N ARG A 178 9.22 19.94 -0.89
CA ARG A 178 10.68 20.13 -0.82
C ARG A 178 11.43 19.54 -2.02
N LEU A 179 11.04 18.35 -2.50
CA LEU A 179 11.74 17.66 -3.59
C LEU A 179 11.43 18.23 -4.99
N PHE A 180 10.17 18.55 -5.25
CA PHE A 180 9.66 18.87 -6.59
C PHE A 180 8.98 20.25 -6.69
N ARG A 181 8.77 20.93 -5.55
CA ARG A 181 8.00 22.18 -5.44
C ARG A 181 6.55 22.02 -5.91
N GLU A 182 5.97 20.85 -5.63
CA GLU A 182 4.52 20.67 -5.67
C GLU A 182 3.87 21.57 -4.59
N ASP A 183 2.81 22.29 -4.93
CA ASP A 183 2.08 23.08 -3.93
C ASP A 183 1.39 22.16 -2.92
N PHE A 184 1.42 22.55 -1.64
CA PHE A 184 0.93 21.72 -0.55
C PHE A 184 -0.59 21.47 -0.65
N ALA A 185 -1.39 22.50 -0.93
CA ALA A 185 -2.84 22.34 -1.07
C ALA A 185 -3.16 21.49 -2.30
N TYR A 186 -2.49 21.74 -3.43
CA TYR A 186 -2.67 20.95 -4.64
C TYR A 186 -2.29 19.47 -4.46
N CYS A 187 -1.25 19.17 -3.70
CA CYS A 187 -0.89 17.81 -3.31
C CYS A 187 -1.97 17.15 -2.43
N ILE A 188 -2.47 17.85 -1.42
CA ILE A 188 -3.55 17.36 -0.54
C ILE A 188 -4.83 17.02 -1.35
N VAL A 189 -5.20 17.86 -2.33
CA VAL A 189 -6.35 17.62 -3.22
C VAL A 189 -6.07 16.45 -4.19
N ARG A 190 -4.83 16.32 -4.70
CA ARG A 190 -4.40 15.17 -5.52
C ARG A 190 -4.48 13.85 -4.76
N MET A 191 -4.06 13.83 -3.49
CA MET A 191 -4.16 12.65 -2.63
C MET A 191 -5.60 12.31 -2.26
N ARG A 192 -6.49 13.30 -2.07
CA ARG A 192 -7.94 13.06 -1.90
C ARG A 192 -8.55 12.34 -3.11
N PHE A 193 -8.18 12.74 -4.32
CA PHE A 193 -8.60 12.07 -5.57
C PHE A 193 -8.08 10.62 -5.72
N GLN A 194 -7.22 10.14 -4.83
CA GLN A 194 -6.72 8.75 -4.81
C GLN A 194 -7.27 7.92 -3.63
N LEU A 195 -8.24 8.44 -2.87
CA LEU A 195 -8.91 7.69 -1.82
C LEU A 195 -9.80 6.57 -2.41
N PRO A 196 -9.84 5.37 -1.80
CA PRO A 196 -10.80 4.34 -2.18
C PRO A 196 -12.23 4.82 -1.91
N MET A 197 -13.05 4.82 -2.97
CA MET A 197 -14.41 5.37 -3.00
C MET A 197 -14.52 6.87 -2.66
N ASN A 198 -14.67 7.68 -3.71
CA ASN A 198 -15.12 9.07 -3.58
C ASN A 198 -16.50 9.12 -2.89
N ARG A 199 -16.56 9.78 -1.73
CA ARG A 199 -17.80 10.30 -1.12
C ARG A 199 -17.93 11.80 -1.40
#